data_AF-A0A255TJX2-F1
#
_entry.id   AF-A0A255TJX2-F1
#
_cell.length_a   1.000
_cell.length_b   1.000
_cell.length_c   1.000
_cell.angle_alpha   90.00
_cell.angle_beta   90.00
_cell.angle_gamma   90.00
#
_symmetry.space_group_name_H-M   'P 1'
#
loop_
_entity.id
_entity.type
_entity.pdbx_description
1 polymer ?
#
loop_
_entity_poly.entity_id
_entity_poly.type
_entity_poly.pdbx_seq_one_letter_code
_entity_poly.pdbx_strand_id
1 'polypeptide(L)'
;MKNNNVKFTIQNQMCTGCGICEDVCPKHCITIKRMNGEHRPVLDDVVCNKCGKCLRVCPGVGIEFQQYQVASESVKKDKFIGKYVGLHTGYALDEDIRYHSASGGMVSQFLIYLLEKRVIDGAVVTGYKEDHITPYTYIACSREEIIKARSSKYCPVAFNKVGNKIATLTEGKYVIVGTPCHIQGFRKRMSIDRKLRERIIGLFAIYCSSGRTFNGQDFLFQHYGVKKNDIQYFAFRDHGCMGYLTINAAEKNISIPFNQYYGSMLRSFFKLHRCLTCIDHYGELADVCFGDIHIHPYDKDKIGTSSWITRTDFWEEQFRNAVRDGYIMMDDIDAETMNRGQATMLYPKSRRAHAVMNMDRMLGRAVPQYDRMLAQPSIKDYMSEIICHCQRFLGRHRGLWWIIELISKGK
;
A
#
# COMPACT_ATOMS: atom_id res chain seq x y z
N MET A 1 25.18 -13.62 -10.26
CA MET A 1 25.11 -13.14 -8.86
C MET A 1 25.21 -14.32 -7.90
N LYS A 2 26.05 -14.26 -6.85
CA LYS A 2 26.24 -15.37 -5.88
C LYS A 2 24.93 -15.85 -5.21
N ASN A 3 23.92 -14.99 -5.11
CA ASN A 3 22.60 -15.31 -4.55
C ASN A 3 21.46 -14.95 -5.53
N ASN A 4 21.12 -15.84 -6.49
CA ASN A 4 19.96 -15.66 -7.37
C ASN A 4 18.63 -16.07 -6.70
N ASN A 5 18.36 -15.53 -5.50
CA ASN A 5 17.17 -15.81 -4.70
C ASN A 5 16.84 -14.65 -3.73
N VAL A 6 15.78 -14.81 -2.93
CA VAL A 6 15.26 -13.78 -2.00
C VAL A 6 16.29 -13.22 -1.01
N LYS A 7 17.35 -13.96 -0.66
CA LYS A 7 18.41 -13.49 0.24
C LYS A 7 19.07 -12.22 -0.29
N PHE A 8 19.19 -12.06 -1.61
CA PHE A 8 19.72 -10.85 -2.23
C PHE A 8 18.97 -9.60 -1.75
N THR A 9 17.64 -9.63 -1.73
CA THR A 9 16.85 -8.46 -1.29
C THR A 9 16.89 -8.25 0.22
N ILE A 10 17.05 -9.31 1.01
CA ILE A 10 17.15 -9.21 2.47
C ILE A 10 18.49 -8.57 2.86
N GLN A 11 19.59 -9.09 2.32
CA GLN A 11 20.95 -8.61 2.60
C GLN A 11 21.12 -7.13 2.25
N ASN A 12 20.43 -6.68 1.21
CA ASN A 12 20.46 -5.30 0.72
C ASN A 12 19.29 -4.44 1.22
N GLN A 13 18.51 -4.90 2.21
CA GLN A 13 17.39 -4.15 2.82
C GLN A 13 16.27 -3.73 1.84
N MET A 14 16.19 -4.38 0.68
CA MET A 14 15.23 -4.08 -0.39
C MET A 14 13.88 -4.83 -0.26
N CYS A 15 13.69 -5.65 0.78
CA CYS A 15 12.48 -6.45 0.94
C CYS A 15 11.31 -5.65 1.55
N THR A 16 10.16 -5.64 0.86
CA THR A 16 8.90 -5.09 1.39
C THR A 16 8.11 -6.07 2.25
N GLY A 17 8.35 -7.38 2.11
CA GLY A 17 7.56 -8.42 2.79
C GLY A 17 6.23 -8.75 2.13
N CYS A 18 6.03 -8.42 0.84
CA CYS A 18 4.76 -8.59 0.13
C CYS A 18 4.31 -10.03 -0.15
N GLY A 19 5.17 -11.04 0.04
CA GLY A 19 4.79 -12.45 -0.12
C GLY A 19 4.72 -13.01 -1.54
N ILE A 20 4.80 -12.18 -2.58
CA ILE A 20 4.72 -12.65 -3.97
C ILE A 20 5.83 -13.67 -4.29
N CYS A 21 7.01 -13.57 -3.68
CA CYS A 21 8.09 -14.53 -3.87
C CYS A 21 7.79 -15.94 -3.33
N GLU A 22 6.95 -16.07 -2.30
CA GLU A 22 6.47 -17.35 -1.79
C GLU A 22 5.57 -18.03 -2.82
N ASP A 23 4.64 -17.27 -3.40
CA ASP A 23 3.70 -17.77 -4.41
C ASP A 23 4.40 -18.35 -5.64
N VAL A 24 5.35 -17.61 -6.23
CA VAL A 24 5.93 -18.00 -7.53
C VAL A 24 7.00 -19.07 -7.40
N CYS A 25 7.38 -19.45 -6.17
CA CYS A 25 8.45 -20.39 -5.94
C CYS A 25 8.04 -21.80 -6.37
N PRO A 26 8.63 -22.35 -7.45
CA PRO A 26 8.21 -23.66 -7.97
C PRO A 26 8.61 -24.83 -7.07
N LYS A 27 9.50 -24.59 -6.12
CA LYS A 27 9.98 -25.59 -5.15
C LYS A 27 9.34 -25.42 -3.77
N HIS A 28 8.45 -24.43 -3.59
CA HIS A 28 7.78 -24.12 -2.32
C HIS A 28 8.74 -23.94 -1.13
N CYS A 29 9.99 -23.51 -1.39
CA CYS A 29 11.04 -23.38 -0.38
C CYS A 29 11.13 -21.98 0.25
N ILE A 30 10.12 -21.13 0.05
CA ILE A 30 10.07 -19.77 0.61
C ILE A 30 8.82 -19.68 1.50
N THR A 31 8.97 -19.13 2.70
CA THR A 31 7.85 -18.86 3.61
C THR A 31 7.99 -17.45 4.19
N ILE A 32 6.96 -16.62 4.11
CA ILE A 32 6.95 -15.33 4.80
C ILE A 32 6.72 -15.53 6.30
N LYS A 33 7.61 -14.97 7.12
CA LYS A 33 7.47 -14.93 8.58
C LYS A 33 7.53 -13.49 9.09
N ARG A 34 6.85 -13.20 10.19
CA ARG A 34 7.01 -11.95 10.94
C ARG A 34 8.30 -12.04 11.75
N MET A 35 9.26 -11.17 11.46
CA MET A 35 10.55 -11.08 12.14
C MET A 35 10.85 -9.62 12.45
N ASN A 36 11.14 -9.28 13.72
CA ASN A 36 11.47 -7.92 14.15
C ASN A 36 10.46 -6.85 13.68
N GLY A 37 9.17 -7.18 13.71
CA GLY A 37 8.09 -6.28 13.29
C GLY A 37 7.88 -6.20 11.77
N GLU A 38 8.57 -6.98 10.95
CA GLU A 38 8.47 -6.95 9.50
C GLU A 38 8.12 -8.32 8.93
N HIS A 39 7.43 -8.37 7.78
CA HIS A 39 7.35 -9.60 7.00
C HIS A 39 8.65 -9.84 6.22
N ARG A 40 9.22 -11.03 6.35
CA ARG A 40 10.48 -11.42 5.69
C ARG A 40 10.39 -12.84 5.14
N PRO A 41 10.90 -13.11 3.92
CA PRO A 41 10.96 -14.46 3.38
C PRO A 41 12.07 -15.24 4.09
N VAL A 42 11.72 -16.40 4.61
CA VAL A 42 12.66 -17.44 5.06
C VAL A 42 12.80 -18.45 3.93
N LEU A 43 14.04 -18.72 3.53
CA LEU A 43 14.39 -19.62 2.43
C LEU A 43 14.96 -20.92 3.00
N ASP A 44 14.47 -22.06 2.52
CA ASP A 44 15.14 -23.34 2.65
C ASP A 44 16.20 -23.47 1.53
N ASP A 45 17.49 -23.41 1.91
CA ASP A 45 18.61 -23.47 0.97
C ASP A 45 18.86 -24.86 0.38
N VAL A 46 18.45 -25.93 1.09
CA VAL A 46 18.63 -27.31 0.61
C VAL A 46 17.70 -27.56 -0.57
N VAL A 47 16.46 -27.06 -0.48
CA VAL A 47 15.44 -27.23 -1.52
C VAL A 47 15.59 -26.19 -2.65
N CYS A 48 16.18 -25.02 -2.37
CA CYS A 48 16.31 -23.94 -3.35
C CYS A 48 17.31 -24.25 -4.47
N ASN A 49 16.81 -24.34 -5.70
CA ASN A 49 17.64 -24.50 -6.91
C ASN A 49 18.13 -23.17 -7.53
N LYS A 50 17.98 -22.03 -6.83
CA LYS A 50 18.43 -20.69 -7.28
C LYS A 50 17.94 -20.28 -8.68
N CYS A 51 16.74 -20.69 -9.09
CA CYS A 51 16.18 -20.37 -10.41
C CYS A 51 15.86 -18.88 -10.65
N GLY A 52 15.92 -18.02 -9.64
CA GLY A 52 15.73 -16.57 -9.78
C GLY A 52 14.29 -16.08 -9.96
N LYS A 53 13.29 -16.96 -10.11
CA LYS A 53 11.87 -16.56 -10.29
C LYS A 53 11.40 -15.57 -9.22
N CYS A 54 11.78 -15.80 -7.96
CA CYS A 54 11.43 -14.92 -6.83
C CYS A 54 12.02 -13.50 -6.94
N LEU A 55 13.17 -13.32 -7.60
CA LEU A 55 13.76 -12.01 -7.84
C LEU A 55 13.13 -11.32 -9.05
N ARG A 56 12.79 -12.07 -10.11
CA ARG A 56 12.11 -11.52 -11.31
C ARG A 56 10.79 -10.83 -10.96
N VAL A 57 10.03 -11.41 -10.04
CA VAL A 57 8.74 -10.84 -9.58
C VAL A 57 8.89 -9.84 -8.44
N CYS A 58 10.10 -9.64 -7.91
CA CYS A 58 10.28 -8.82 -6.71
C CYS A 58 10.15 -7.33 -7.08
N PRO A 59 9.25 -6.56 -6.44
CA PRO A 59 9.26 -5.11 -6.56
C PRO A 59 10.45 -4.48 -5.82
N GLY A 60 11.06 -5.23 -4.89
CA GLY A 60 12.20 -4.81 -4.09
C GLY A 60 13.43 -4.47 -4.92
N VAL A 61 13.74 -5.28 -5.94
CA VAL A 61 14.92 -5.09 -6.81
C VAL A 61 14.80 -3.88 -7.75
N GLY A 62 13.64 -3.23 -7.80
CA GLY A 62 13.37 -2.17 -8.75
C GLY A 62 12.22 -2.49 -9.70
N ILE A 63 11.92 -1.59 -10.62
CA ILE A 63 10.86 -1.75 -11.62
C ILE A 63 11.20 -0.92 -12.86
N GLU A 64 10.91 -1.47 -14.03
CA GLU A 64 11.02 -0.81 -15.34
C GLU A 64 9.62 -0.29 -15.70
N PHE A 65 9.32 0.95 -15.34
CA PHE A 65 7.98 1.51 -15.52
C PHE A 65 7.54 1.52 -16.97
N GLN A 66 8.44 1.80 -17.92
CA GLN A 66 8.11 1.85 -19.35
C GLN A 66 7.66 0.48 -19.87
N GLN A 67 8.27 -0.61 -19.39
CA GLN A 67 7.92 -1.97 -19.80
C GLN A 67 6.51 -2.39 -19.36
N TYR A 68 6.09 -1.95 -18.18
CA TYR A 68 4.84 -2.39 -17.54
C TYR A 68 3.74 -1.33 -17.56
N GLN A 69 3.96 -0.22 -18.26
CA GLN A 69 3.04 0.91 -18.27
C GLN A 69 1.68 0.49 -18.83
N VAL A 70 0.62 0.98 -18.20
CA VAL A 70 -0.74 0.81 -18.70
C VAL A 70 -1.30 2.17 -19.06
N ALA A 71 -1.78 2.29 -20.29
CA ALA A 71 -2.36 3.51 -20.84
C ALA A 71 -3.18 3.15 -22.08
N SER A 72 -4.36 3.72 -22.22
CA SER A 72 -5.05 3.78 -23.52
C SER A 72 -4.30 4.69 -24.49
N GLU A 73 -4.77 4.77 -25.74
CA GLU A 73 -4.21 5.68 -26.74
C GLU A 73 -4.50 7.16 -26.39
N SER A 74 -5.66 7.42 -25.75
CA SER A 74 -6.17 8.76 -25.41
C SER A 74 -5.67 9.27 -24.05
N VAL A 75 -4.36 9.21 -23.80
CA VAL A 75 -3.80 9.52 -22.46
C VAL A 75 -3.13 10.89 -22.34
N LYS A 76 -3.45 11.56 -21.24
CA LYS A 76 -2.72 12.72 -20.73
C LYS A 76 -1.49 12.25 -19.94
N LYS A 77 -0.52 13.14 -19.75
CA LYS A 77 0.69 12.86 -18.96
C LYS A 77 0.97 13.99 -18.00
N ASP A 78 1.27 13.63 -16.76
CA ASP A 78 1.81 14.54 -15.74
C ASP A 78 3.11 13.96 -15.15
N LYS A 79 3.97 14.85 -14.65
CA LYS A 79 5.30 14.51 -14.13
C LYS A 79 5.25 13.52 -12.96
N PHE A 80 4.26 13.64 -12.09
CA PHE A 80 4.16 12.84 -10.87
C PHE A 80 3.12 11.73 -10.96
N ILE A 81 2.00 12.01 -11.63
CA ILE A 81 0.87 11.08 -11.80
C ILE A 81 1.20 9.99 -12.83
N GLY A 82 2.04 10.30 -13.82
CA GLY A 82 2.30 9.45 -14.98
C GLY A 82 1.25 9.62 -16.06
N LYS A 83 1.00 8.57 -16.86
CA LYS A 83 -0.05 8.56 -17.90
C LYS A 83 -1.42 8.29 -17.28
N TYR A 84 -2.45 9.05 -17.65
CA TYR A 84 -3.80 8.89 -17.12
C TYR A 84 -4.84 9.25 -18.17
N VAL A 85 -6.07 8.76 -17.95
CA VAL A 85 -7.28 9.10 -18.72
C VAL A 85 -8.06 10.18 -17.99
N GLY A 86 -8.47 9.89 -16.75
CA GLY A 86 -9.24 10.79 -15.88
C GLY A 86 -8.59 11.01 -14.52
N LEU A 87 -8.87 12.18 -13.95
CA LEU A 87 -8.49 12.57 -12.59
C LEU A 87 -9.75 13.07 -11.90
N HIS A 88 -10.09 12.42 -10.79
CA HIS A 88 -11.42 12.55 -10.21
C HIS A 88 -11.35 12.73 -8.70
N THR A 89 -12.40 13.33 -8.16
CA THR A 89 -12.68 13.40 -6.73
C THR A 89 -14.14 13.08 -6.46
N GLY A 90 -14.44 12.70 -5.21
CA GLY A 90 -15.80 12.36 -4.82
C GLY A 90 -15.85 11.31 -3.72
N TYR A 91 -17.00 10.67 -3.59
CA TYR A 91 -17.28 9.75 -2.49
C TYR A 91 -18.41 8.77 -2.79
N ALA A 92 -18.48 7.71 -1.99
CA ALA A 92 -19.58 6.76 -1.96
C ALA A 92 -20.89 7.44 -1.53
N LEU A 93 -21.99 7.15 -2.22
CA LEU A 93 -23.33 7.62 -1.84
C LEU A 93 -23.95 6.79 -0.71
N ASP A 94 -23.41 5.60 -0.45
CA ASP A 94 -23.71 4.85 0.76
C ASP A 94 -23.03 5.49 1.97
N GLU A 95 -23.84 5.99 2.90
CA GLU A 95 -23.38 6.75 4.07
C GLU A 95 -22.55 5.89 5.03
N ASP A 96 -22.89 4.61 5.23
CA ASP A 96 -22.13 3.71 6.11
C ASP A 96 -20.75 3.44 5.52
N ILE A 97 -20.69 3.13 4.22
CA ILE A 97 -19.43 2.90 3.53
C ILE A 97 -18.56 4.15 3.57
N ARG A 98 -19.14 5.33 3.31
CA ARG A 98 -18.41 6.59 3.31
C ARG A 98 -17.87 6.92 4.71
N TYR A 99 -18.72 6.86 5.73
CA TYR A 99 -18.37 7.24 7.09
C TYR A 99 -17.36 6.29 7.74
N HIS A 100 -17.47 4.99 7.50
CA HIS A 100 -16.58 3.98 8.09
C HIS A 100 -15.37 3.60 7.22
N SER A 101 -15.12 4.35 6.16
CA SER A 101 -13.92 4.21 5.34
C SER A 101 -12.84 5.19 5.76
N ALA A 102 -11.61 4.95 5.31
CA ALA A 102 -10.50 5.85 5.61
C ALA A 102 -10.72 7.27 5.03
N SER A 103 -11.45 7.37 3.94
CA SER A 103 -11.67 8.55 3.11
C SER A 103 -13.11 8.47 2.55
N GLY A 104 -13.40 8.98 1.36
CA GLY A 104 -14.74 8.90 0.74
C GLY A 104 -15.26 7.51 0.32
N GLY A 105 -14.73 6.40 0.86
CA GLY A 105 -15.30 5.06 0.61
C GLY A 105 -15.13 4.47 -0.79
N MET A 106 -14.38 5.13 -1.67
CA MET A 106 -14.35 4.82 -3.11
C MET A 106 -13.88 3.41 -3.45
N VAL A 107 -12.86 2.87 -2.78
CA VAL A 107 -12.37 1.51 -3.07
C VAL A 107 -13.47 0.48 -2.77
N SER A 108 -14.06 0.54 -1.57
CA SER A 108 -15.10 -0.41 -1.16
C SER A 108 -16.35 -0.27 -2.02
N GLN A 109 -16.86 0.95 -2.18
CA GLN A 109 -18.08 1.20 -2.96
C GLN A 109 -17.94 0.76 -4.42
N PHE A 110 -16.80 1.05 -5.04
CA PHE A 110 -16.57 0.69 -6.44
C PHE A 110 -16.42 -0.81 -6.63
N LEU A 111 -15.72 -1.52 -5.72
CA LEU A 111 -15.65 -2.99 -5.78
C LEU A 111 -17.02 -3.64 -5.59
N ILE A 112 -17.85 -3.10 -4.69
CA ILE A 112 -19.23 -3.57 -4.48
C ILE A 112 -20.05 -3.37 -5.76
N TYR A 113 -19.98 -2.19 -6.38
CA TYR A 113 -20.59 -1.94 -7.69
C TYR A 113 -20.15 -2.97 -8.74
N LEU A 114 -18.83 -3.23 -8.85
CA LEU A 114 -18.30 -4.17 -9.83
C LEU A 114 -18.77 -5.62 -9.59
N LEU A 115 -18.95 -6.03 -8.33
CA LEU A 115 -19.51 -7.35 -7.97
C LEU A 115 -21.00 -7.42 -8.30
N GLU A 116 -21.78 -6.43 -7.87
CA GLU A 116 -23.24 -6.40 -8.07
C GLU A 116 -23.61 -6.33 -9.56
N LYS A 117 -22.82 -5.63 -10.37
CA LYS A 117 -22.96 -5.57 -11.83
C LYS A 117 -22.26 -6.71 -12.57
N ARG A 118 -21.67 -7.66 -11.84
CA ARG A 118 -20.96 -8.84 -12.39
C ARG A 118 -19.86 -8.47 -13.40
N VAL A 119 -19.19 -7.34 -13.19
CA VAL A 119 -18.00 -6.95 -13.95
C VAL A 119 -16.79 -7.77 -13.48
N ILE A 120 -16.76 -8.09 -12.17
CA ILE A 120 -15.78 -8.98 -11.54
C ILE A 120 -16.49 -10.09 -10.76
N ASP A 121 -15.80 -11.20 -10.60
CA ASP A 121 -16.24 -12.35 -9.77
C ASP A 121 -15.61 -12.32 -8.36
N GLY A 122 -14.57 -11.49 -8.18
CA GLY A 122 -13.95 -11.29 -6.88
C GLY A 122 -12.87 -10.21 -6.88
N ALA A 123 -12.57 -9.71 -5.69
CA ALA A 123 -11.51 -8.74 -5.47
C ALA A 123 -10.55 -9.22 -4.38
N VAL A 124 -9.25 -9.18 -4.65
CA VAL A 124 -8.23 -9.41 -3.63
C VAL A 124 -8.14 -8.17 -2.75
N VAL A 125 -8.54 -8.33 -1.49
CA VAL A 125 -8.60 -7.26 -0.48
C VAL A 125 -7.88 -7.69 0.79
N THR A 126 -7.65 -6.76 1.72
CA THR A 126 -6.99 -7.05 3.00
C THR A 126 -7.84 -6.60 4.17
N GLY A 127 -8.32 -7.58 4.94
CA GLY A 127 -8.99 -7.38 6.23
C GLY A 127 -8.09 -7.81 7.39
N TYR A 128 -8.71 -8.07 8.53
CA TYR A 128 -8.06 -8.71 9.68
C TYR A 128 -8.50 -10.15 9.82
N LYS A 129 -7.68 -10.98 10.46
CA LYS A 129 -8.09 -12.31 10.92
C LYS A 129 -9.08 -12.19 12.08
N GLU A 130 -9.51 -13.34 12.59
CA GLU A 130 -10.35 -13.47 13.78
C GLU A 130 -9.73 -12.82 15.04
N ASP A 131 -8.41 -12.61 15.07
CA ASP A 131 -7.74 -11.87 16.15
C ASP A 131 -7.90 -10.34 16.04
N HIS A 132 -8.65 -9.86 15.05
CA HIS A 132 -8.97 -8.45 14.77
C HIS A 132 -7.78 -7.53 14.48
N ILE A 133 -6.54 -8.01 14.55
CA ILE A 133 -5.33 -7.16 14.48
C ILE A 133 -4.28 -7.63 13.47
N THR A 134 -4.32 -8.90 13.07
CA THR A 134 -3.38 -9.47 12.10
C THR A 134 -3.93 -9.31 10.69
N PRO A 135 -3.27 -8.54 9.79
CA PRO A 135 -3.75 -8.35 8.44
C PRO A 135 -3.73 -9.67 7.66
N TYR A 136 -4.77 -9.91 6.88
CA TYR A 136 -4.88 -11.09 6.03
C TYR A 136 -5.52 -10.71 4.70
N THR A 137 -4.88 -11.17 3.63
CA THR A 137 -5.32 -10.95 2.25
C THR A 137 -6.14 -12.14 1.77
N TYR A 138 -7.32 -11.87 1.21
CA TYR A 138 -8.25 -12.89 0.70
C TYR A 138 -8.96 -12.39 -0.55
N ILE A 139 -9.65 -13.30 -1.26
CA ILE A 139 -10.52 -12.97 -2.38
C ILE A 139 -11.92 -12.76 -1.80
N ALA A 140 -12.42 -11.53 -1.85
CA ALA A 140 -13.78 -11.18 -1.48
C ALA A 140 -14.69 -11.34 -2.71
N CYS A 141 -15.80 -12.05 -2.55
CA CYS A 141 -16.82 -12.31 -3.55
C CYS A 141 -18.19 -11.75 -3.15
N SER A 142 -18.32 -11.10 -1.99
CA SER A 142 -19.57 -10.47 -1.53
C SER A 142 -19.35 -9.05 -0.99
N ARG A 143 -20.45 -8.29 -0.89
CA ARG A 143 -20.47 -6.95 -0.30
C ARG A 143 -19.93 -6.95 1.14
N GLU A 144 -20.36 -7.91 1.95
CA GLU A 144 -19.97 -8.05 3.36
C GLU A 144 -18.47 -8.32 3.48
N GLU A 145 -17.92 -9.15 2.60
CA GLU A 145 -16.49 -9.44 2.56
C GLU A 145 -15.65 -8.22 2.15
N ILE A 146 -16.16 -7.37 1.25
CA ILE A 146 -15.53 -6.09 0.90
C ILE A 146 -15.59 -5.11 2.08
N ILE A 147 -16.74 -5.00 2.75
CA ILE A 147 -16.92 -4.14 3.93
C ILE A 147 -15.96 -4.56 5.06
N LYS A 148 -15.79 -5.86 5.32
CA LYS A 148 -14.82 -6.37 6.31
C LYS A 148 -13.36 -5.97 6.00
N ALA A 149 -13.04 -5.67 4.74
CA ALA A 149 -11.71 -5.22 4.33
C ALA A 149 -11.54 -3.69 4.31
N ARG A 150 -12.58 -2.90 4.63
CA ARG A 150 -12.53 -1.43 4.63
C ARG A 150 -11.50 -0.89 5.62
N SER A 151 -11.18 0.40 5.51
CA SER A 151 -10.14 1.09 6.27
C SER A 151 -8.69 0.72 5.89
N SER A 152 -7.77 1.61 6.25
CA SER A 152 -6.33 1.47 6.03
C SER A 152 -5.67 0.52 7.03
N LYS A 153 -4.68 -0.26 6.57
CA LYS A 153 -3.83 -1.10 7.42
C LYS A 153 -2.41 -0.55 7.40
N TYR A 154 -2.02 0.22 8.42
CA TYR A 154 -0.67 0.78 8.55
C TYR A 154 0.29 -0.23 9.19
N CYS A 155 0.44 -1.39 8.55
CA CYS A 155 1.36 -2.46 8.91
C CYS A 155 1.77 -3.24 7.66
N PRO A 156 2.78 -4.13 7.72
CA PRO A 156 3.17 -4.94 6.58
C PRO A 156 2.04 -5.91 6.18
N VAL A 157 1.71 -5.93 4.89
CA VAL A 157 0.71 -6.84 4.30
C VAL A 157 1.41 -7.79 3.34
N ALA A 158 1.06 -9.06 3.38
CA ALA A 158 1.60 -10.08 2.49
C ALA A 158 0.47 -10.79 1.74
N PHE A 159 0.63 -10.96 0.44
CA PHE A 159 -0.37 -11.51 -0.49
C PHE A 159 -0.22 -13.04 -0.63
N ASN A 160 0.16 -13.70 0.45
CA ASN A 160 0.56 -15.10 0.44
C ASN A 160 -0.54 -15.98 -0.15
N LYS A 161 -0.16 -16.75 -1.18
CA LYS A 161 -0.91 -17.78 -1.89
C LYS A 161 -2.13 -17.30 -2.68
N VAL A 162 -2.52 -16.03 -2.58
CA VAL A 162 -3.73 -15.53 -3.27
C VAL A 162 -3.58 -15.56 -4.79
N GLY A 163 -2.39 -15.22 -5.30
CA GLY A 163 -2.16 -15.28 -6.74
C GLY A 163 -2.08 -16.73 -7.24
N ASN A 164 -1.59 -17.66 -6.42
CA ASN A 164 -1.66 -19.09 -6.74
C ASN A 164 -3.11 -19.59 -6.79
N LYS A 165 -3.92 -19.21 -5.80
CA LYS A 165 -5.35 -19.54 -5.78
C LYS A 165 -6.04 -19.06 -7.06
N ILE A 166 -5.83 -17.80 -7.45
CA ILE A 166 -6.41 -17.25 -8.70
C ILE A 166 -5.89 -17.99 -9.94
N ALA A 167 -4.59 -18.26 -10.03
CA ALA A 167 -4.00 -18.95 -11.17
C ALA A 167 -4.48 -20.41 -11.33
N THR A 168 -5.05 -21.01 -10.29
CA THR A 168 -5.66 -22.36 -10.35
C THR A 168 -7.13 -22.35 -10.79
N LEU A 169 -7.79 -21.19 -10.84
CA LEU A 169 -9.21 -21.10 -11.22
C LEU A 169 -9.39 -21.26 -12.74
N THR A 170 -10.46 -21.95 -13.14
CA THR A 170 -10.83 -22.24 -14.54
C THR A 170 -11.59 -21.11 -15.21
N GLU A 171 -12.19 -20.22 -14.43
CA GLU A 171 -12.92 -19.05 -14.89
C GLU A 171 -12.87 -17.90 -13.89
N GLY A 172 -13.47 -16.78 -14.26
CA GLY A 172 -13.62 -15.60 -13.43
C GLY A 172 -12.64 -14.47 -13.73
N LYS A 173 -13.08 -13.26 -13.40
CA LYS A 173 -12.42 -11.97 -13.56
C LYS A 173 -12.18 -11.39 -12.18
N TYR A 174 -10.92 -11.10 -11.86
CA TYR A 174 -10.53 -10.64 -10.54
C TYR A 174 -9.83 -9.30 -10.61
N VAL A 175 -10.01 -8.52 -9.54
CA VAL A 175 -9.25 -7.31 -9.29
C VAL A 175 -8.28 -7.54 -8.12
N ILE A 176 -7.10 -6.94 -8.15
CA ILE A 176 -6.19 -6.93 -7.00
C ILE A 176 -6.06 -5.52 -6.45
N VAL A 177 -6.42 -5.34 -5.18
CA VAL A 177 -6.18 -4.09 -4.45
C VAL A 177 -4.88 -4.18 -3.67
N GLY A 178 -4.01 -3.19 -3.81
CA GLY A 178 -2.75 -3.15 -3.08
C GLY A 178 -2.10 -1.78 -3.03
N THR A 179 -0.93 -1.71 -2.43
CA THR A 179 -0.07 -0.51 -2.51
C THR A 179 0.75 -0.56 -3.81
N PRO A 180 1.42 0.53 -4.22
CA PRO A 180 2.21 0.57 -5.45
C PRO A 180 3.20 -0.59 -5.55
N CYS A 181 3.90 -0.94 -4.48
CA CYS A 181 4.84 -2.07 -4.51
C CYS A 181 4.16 -3.44 -4.64
N HIS A 182 2.92 -3.62 -4.16
CA HIS A 182 2.16 -4.85 -4.44
C HIS A 182 1.82 -4.93 -5.92
N ILE A 183 1.31 -3.84 -6.49
CA ILE A 183 0.95 -3.77 -7.91
C ILE A 183 2.17 -4.01 -8.81
N GLN A 184 3.32 -3.41 -8.50
CA GLN A 184 4.58 -3.66 -9.21
C GLN A 184 4.94 -5.15 -9.21
N GLY A 185 4.81 -5.83 -8.06
CA GLY A 185 5.09 -7.26 -7.96
C GLY A 185 4.10 -8.12 -8.75
N PHE A 186 2.80 -7.77 -8.76
CA PHE A 186 1.80 -8.47 -9.55
C PHE A 186 1.97 -8.24 -11.05
N ARG A 187 2.32 -7.03 -11.51
CA ARG A 187 2.67 -6.78 -12.92
C ARG A 187 3.84 -7.64 -13.38
N LYS A 188 4.91 -7.69 -12.59
CA LYS A 188 6.07 -8.56 -12.87
C LYS A 188 5.72 -10.05 -12.83
N ARG A 189 4.79 -10.46 -11.97
CA ARG A 189 4.31 -11.84 -11.94
C ARG A 189 3.49 -12.17 -13.18
N MET A 190 2.52 -11.32 -13.53
CA MET A 190 1.65 -11.49 -14.70
C MET A 190 2.44 -11.57 -16.01
N SER A 191 3.63 -10.97 -16.10
CA SER A 191 4.49 -11.11 -17.29
C SER A 191 5.15 -12.48 -17.43
N ILE A 192 5.16 -13.32 -16.39
CA ILE A 192 5.73 -14.69 -16.41
C ILE A 192 4.71 -15.77 -16.04
N ASP A 193 3.49 -15.39 -15.68
CA ASP A 193 2.41 -16.27 -15.20
C ASP A 193 1.15 -15.99 -16.03
N ARG A 194 1.03 -16.68 -17.17
CA ARG A 194 -0.08 -16.50 -18.12
C ARG A 194 -1.44 -16.76 -17.47
N LYS A 195 -1.54 -17.83 -16.65
CA LYS A 195 -2.78 -18.21 -15.98
C LYS A 195 -3.27 -17.12 -15.04
N LEU A 196 -2.38 -16.52 -14.26
CA LEU A 196 -2.74 -15.37 -13.44
C LEU A 196 -3.16 -14.18 -14.32
N ARG A 197 -2.38 -13.85 -15.36
CA ARG A 197 -2.64 -12.70 -16.22
C ARG A 197 -4.01 -12.74 -16.88
N GLU A 198 -4.46 -13.90 -17.34
CA GLU A 198 -5.77 -14.09 -17.99
C GLU A 198 -6.95 -13.94 -17.04
N ARG A 199 -6.72 -14.03 -15.72
CA ARG A 199 -7.75 -13.92 -14.67
C ARG A 199 -7.86 -12.52 -14.09
N ILE A 200 -6.77 -11.76 -14.08
CA ILE A 200 -6.75 -10.42 -13.49
C ILE A 200 -7.17 -9.40 -14.55
N ILE A 201 -8.34 -8.78 -14.35
CA ILE A 201 -8.82 -7.71 -15.25
C ILE A 201 -8.42 -6.31 -14.74
N GLY A 202 -8.04 -6.17 -13.47
CA GLY A 202 -7.66 -4.89 -12.88
C GLY A 202 -6.70 -5.00 -11.70
N LEU A 203 -5.79 -4.05 -11.62
CA LEU A 203 -4.89 -3.80 -10.51
C LEU A 203 -5.21 -2.42 -9.96
N PHE A 204 -5.69 -2.36 -8.72
CA PHE A 204 -6.06 -1.11 -8.05
C PHE A 204 -5.02 -0.76 -7.00
N ALA A 205 -4.36 0.39 -7.17
CA ALA A 205 -3.43 0.92 -6.20
C ALA A 205 -4.13 1.86 -5.21
N ILE A 206 -3.69 1.81 -3.96
CA ILE A 206 -3.94 2.86 -2.98
C ILE A 206 -2.67 3.72 -2.90
N TYR A 207 -2.80 5.05 -2.92
CA TYR A 207 -1.68 5.98 -2.80
C TYR A 207 -0.86 5.64 -1.56
N CYS A 208 0.45 5.61 -1.70
CA CYS A 208 1.33 5.17 -0.62
C CYS A 208 2.57 6.04 -0.52
N SER A 209 2.65 6.77 0.58
CA SER A 209 3.86 7.50 0.94
C SER A 209 4.93 6.56 1.50
N SER A 210 4.57 5.76 2.51
CA SER A 210 5.44 4.77 3.17
C SER A 210 4.62 3.82 4.05
N GLY A 211 5.01 2.55 4.10
CA GLY A 211 4.45 1.57 5.04
C GLY A 211 4.99 1.74 6.46
N ARG A 212 4.37 1.08 7.42
CA ARG A 212 4.85 0.96 8.81
C ARG A 212 5.10 -0.51 9.15
N THR A 213 6.01 -0.76 10.08
CA THR A 213 6.25 -2.10 10.65
C THR A 213 5.19 -2.41 11.70
N PHE A 214 5.01 -3.70 12.02
CA PHE A 214 4.15 -4.11 13.13
C PHE A 214 4.60 -3.56 14.48
N ASN A 215 5.87 -3.12 14.61
CA ASN A 215 6.32 -2.42 15.81
C ASN A 215 5.54 -1.12 16.04
N GLY A 216 5.09 -0.43 14.99
CA GLY A 216 4.27 0.78 15.15
C GLY A 216 2.89 0.46 15.72
N GLN A 217 2.27 -0.61 15.25
CA GLN A 217 1.01 -1.12 15.80
C GLN A 217 1.18 -1.57 17.26
N ASP A 218 2.23 -2.34 17.53
CA ASP A 218 2.57 -2.78 18.89
C ASP A 218 2.85 -1.59 19.84
N PHE A 219 3.50 -0.53 19.33
CA PHE A 219 3.76 0.70 20.08
C PHE A 219 2.46 1.41 20.44
N LEU A 220 1.50 1.54 19.52
CA LEU A 220 0.20 2.16 19.82
C LEU A 220 -0.54 1.39 20.92
N PHE A 221 -0.55 0.06 20.85
CA PHE A 221 -1.18 -0.75 21.90
C PHE A 221 -0.51 -0.56 23.25
N GLN A 222 0.82 -0.50 23.29
CA GLN A 222 1.55 -0.21 24.52
C GLN A 222 1.24 1.19 25.04
N HIS A 223 1.30 2.21 24.18
CA HIS A 223 1.06 3.61 24.53
C HIS A 223 -0.32 3.82 25.16
N TYR A 224 -1.36 3.24 24.55
CA TYR A 224 -2.72 3.32 25.07
C TYR A 224 -3.06 2.26 26.13
N GLY A 225 -2.09 1.44 26.56
CA GLY A 225 -2.28 0.43 27.60
C GLY A 225 -3.32 -0.65 27.21
N VAL A 226 -3.36 -1.05 25.94
CA VAL A 226 -4.29 -2.06 25.42
C VAL A 226 -3.58 -3.41 25.30
N LYS A 227 -4.19 -4.46 25.87
CA LYS A 227 -3.74 -5.84 25.67
C LYS A 227 -4.33 -6.38 24.37
N LYS A 228 -3.48 -6.99 23.54
CA LYS A 228 -3.86 -7.47 22.21
C LYS A 228 -5.00 -8.47 22.21
N ASN A 229 -4.99 -9.40 23.15
CA ASN A 229 -5.98 -10.48 23.23
C ASN A 229 -7.37 -9.99 23.63
N ASP A 230 -7.47 -8.76 24.15
CA ASP A 230 -8.73 -8.18 24.61
C ASP A 230 -9.40 -7.34 23.51
N ILE A 231 -8.73 -7.15 22.36
CA ILE A 231 -9.21 -6.32 21.25
C ILE A 231 -10.30 -7.08 20.49
N GLN A 232 -11.49 -6.48 20.45
CA GLN A 232 -12.67 -6.97 19.73
C GLN A 232 -12.88 -6.23 18.40
N TYR A 233 -12.38 -4.99 18.31
CA TYR A 233 -12.40 -4.21 17.08
C TYR A 233 -11.16 -3.32 16.98
N PHE A 234 -10.61 -3.24 15.77
CA PHE A 234 -9.46 -2.41 15.49
C PHE A 234 -9.53 -1.83 14.07
N ALA A 235 -9.37 -0.52 13.98
CA ALA A 235 -9.19 0.18 12.73
C ALA A 235 -8.18 1.32 12.92
N PHE A 236 -7.26 1.47 11.97
CA PHE A 236 -6.37 2.64 11.99
C PHE A 236 -7.10 3.93 11.62
N ARG A 237 -8.12 3.85 10.75
CA ARG A 237 -8.93 4.99 10.31
C ARG A 237 -10.38 4.59 10.17
N ASP A 238 -11.24 5.20 10.96
CA ASP A 238 -12.68 4.94 10.95
C ASP A 238 -13.42 6.20 11.41
N HIS A 239 -14.74 6.25 11.31
CA HIS A 239 -15.56 7.36 11.82
C HIS A 239 -15.21 8.74 11.21
N GLY A 240 -15.39 8.89 9.90
CA GLY A 240 -15.36 10.17 9.20
C GLY A 240 -14.05 10.51 8.47
N CYS A 241 -13.90 11.78 8.10
CA CYS A 241 -12.85 12.25 7.20
C CYS A 241 -11.48 12.19 7.88
N MET A 242 -10.50 11.53 7.25
CA MET A 242 -9.26 11.05 7.87
C MET A 242 -9.45 9.99 8.96
N GLY A 243 -10.54 10.09 9.71
CA GLY A 243 -10.97 9.12 10.69
C GLY A 243 -10.12 9.10 11.95
N TYR A 244 -10.41 8.10 12.77
CA TYR A 244 -9.87 7.88 14.09
C TYR A 244 -9.21 6.50 14.13
N LEU A 245 -8.09 6.42 14.85
CA LEU A 245 -7.64 5.17 15.42
C LEU A 245 -8.72 4.69 16.38
N THR A 246 -9.39 3.60 16.03
CA THR A 246 -10.48 3.02 16.82
C THR A 246 -10.01 1.68 17.35
N ILE A 247 -10.04 1.52 18.67
CA ILE A 247 -9.74 0.26 19.35
C ILE A 247 -10.85 0.01 20.37
N ASN A 248 -11.64 -1.03 20.15
CA ASN A 248 -12.57 -1.51 21.17
C ASN A 248 -11.97 -2.77 21.78
N ALA A 249 -11.66 -2.69 23.06
CA ALA A 249 -11.20 -3.79 23.88
C ALA A 249 -12.15 -3.99 25.07
N ALA A 250 -12.15 -5.17 25.67
CA ALA A 250 -13.11 -5.58 26.71
C ALA A 250 -13.36 -4.52 27.80
N GLU A 251 -12.32 -3.81 28.24
CA GLU A 251 -12.39 -2.80 29.31
C GLU A 251 -12.11 -1.37 28.83
N LYS A 252 -11.84 -1.17 27.53
CA LYS A 252 -11.34 0.12 27.03
C LYS A 252 -11.72 0.37 25.58
N ASN A 253 -12.34 1.52 25.34
CA ASN A 253 -12.55 2.06 24.01
C ASN A 253 -11.61 3.24 23.77
N ILE A 254 -10.83 3.19 22.71
CA ILE A 254 -9.90 4.23 22.27
C ILE A 254 -10.41 4.79 20.95
N SER A 255 -10.53 6.11 20.87
CA SER A 255 -10.81 6.85 19.63
C SER A 255 -9.89 8.07 19.57
N ILE A 256 -8.93 8.05 18.64
CA ILE A 256 -7.89 9.11 18.54
C ILE A 256 -7.86 9.63 17.11
N PRO A 257 -8.02 10.95 16.88
CA PRO A 257 -7.93 11.54 15.55
C PRO A 257 -6.65 11.15 14.79
N PHE A 258 -6.76 10.85 13.50
CA PHE A 258 -5.64 10.38 12.68
C PHE A 258 -4.38 11.25 12.76
N ASN A 259 -4.56 12.57 12.71
CA ASN A 259 -3.47 13.54 12.78
C ASN A 259 -2.72 13.52 14.13
N GLN A 260 -3.38 13.15 15.23
CA GLN A 260 -2.81 13.14 16.58
C GLN A 260 -1.93 11.93 16.88
N TYR A 261 -2.07 10.81 16.15
CA TYR A 261 -1.24 9.62 16.37
C TYR A 261 -0.32 9.31 15.17
N TYR A 262 -0.76 9.55 13.93
CA TYR A 262 0.01 9.14 12.77
C TYR A 262 1.28 9.98 12.57
N GLY A 263 1.15 11.30 12.68
CA GLY A 263 2.25 12.25 12.43
C GLY A 263 3.22 12.43 13.61
N SER A 264 2.71 12.33 14.83
CA SER A 264 3.44 12.47 16.09
C SER A 264 4.14 11.16 16.50
N MET A 265 3.38 10.07 16.59
CA MET A 265 3.83 8.80 17.16
C MET A 265 4.36 7.82 16.11
N LEU A 266 3.66 7.65 14.98
CA LEU A 266 4.08 6.68 13.96
C LEU A 266 5.13 7.20 12.97
N ARG A 267 5.26 8.52 12.85
CA ARG A 267 6.14 9.32 11.97
C ARG A 267 7.10 8.53 11.07
N SER A 268 8.41 8.63 11.31
CA SER A 268 9.43 7.82 10.61
C SER A 268 9.90 6.64 11.44
N PHE A 269 9.54 6.58 12.72
CA PHE A 269 10.02 5.57 13.67
C PHE A 269 9.81 4.13 13.19
N PHE A 270 8.69 3.88 12.50
CA PHE A 270 8.32 2.54 12.08
C PHE A 270 8.33 2.36 10.56
N LYS A 271 9.01 3.22 9.79
CA LYS A 271 9.11 3.05 8.33
C LYS A 271 9.96 1.82 7.96
N LEU A 272 9.52 1.04 6.98
CA LEU A 272 10.35 0.00 6.36
C LEU A 272 11.47 0.66 5.55
N HIS A 273 12.66 0.05 5.53
CA HIS A 273 13.80 0.60 4.78
C HIS A 273 13.49 0.74 3.29
N ARG A 274 12.93 -0.31 2.66
CA ARG A 274 12.55 -0.28 1.23
C ARG A 274 11.52 0.81 0.89
N CYS A 275 10.75 1.33 1.84
CA CYS A 275 9.86 2.46 1.58
C CYS A 275 10.64 3.76 1.33
N LEU A 276 11.85 3.89 1.89
CA LEU A 276 12.69 5.07 1.73
C LEU A 276 13.29 5.16 0.33
N THR A 277 13.50 4.01 -0.34
CA THR A 277 14.01 3.95 -1.72
C THR A 277 12.90 3.82 -2.77
N CYS A 278 11.62 3.90 -2.38
CA CYS A 278 10.50 3.82 -3.32
C CYS A 278 10.25 5.16 -4.02
N ILE A 279 10.09 5.14 -5.33
CA ILE A 279 9.79 6.35 -6.14
C ILE A 279 8.34 6.45 -6.62
N ASP A 280 7.51 5.44 -6.30
CA ASP A 280 6.12 5.35 -6.77
C ASP A 280 5.15 5.75 -5.64
N HIS A 281 4.44 6.85 -5.83
CA HIS A 281 3.47 7.37 -4.85
C HIS A 281 2.04 6.96 -5.21
N TYR A 282 1.65 7.23 -6.46
CA TYR A 282 0.30 6.99 -6.94
C TYR A 282 0.04 5.55 -7.37
N GLY A 283 1.08 4.73 -7.61
CA GLY A 283 0.91 3.40 -8.17
C GLY A 283 0.81 3.46 -9.68
N GLU A 284 1.86 3.96 -10.34
CA GLU A 284 1.83 4.25 -11.79
C GLU A 284 1.49 3.04 -12.68
N LEU A 285 1.70 1.83 -12.16
CA LEU A 285 1.41 0.59 -12.89
C LEU A 285 0.04 -0.01 -12.59
N ALA A 286 -0.78 0.64 -11.77
CA ALA A 286 -2.17 0.25 -11.51
C ALA A 286 -3.11 0.80 -12.58
N ASP A 287 -4.20 0.09 -12.85
CA ASP A 287 -5.23 0.53 -13.79
C ASP A 287 -6.10 1.64 -13.19
N VAL A 288 -6.32 1.59 -11.87
CA VAL A 288 -6.99 2.63 -11.08
C VAL A 288 -6.18 2.89 -9.80
N CYS A 289 -6.03 4.15 -9.43
CA CYS A 289 -5.28 4.55 -8.25
C CYS A 289 -6.13 5.43 -7.34
N PHE A 290 -6.30 5.08 -6.08
CA PHE A 290 -7.15 5.79 -5.12
C PHE A 290 -6.34 6.41 -3.99
N GLY A 291 -6.78 7.55 -3.48
CA GLY A 291 -6.30 8.03 -2.20
C GLY A 291 -7.09 9.21 -1.68
N ASP A 292 -6.47 9.86 -0.71
CA ASP A 292 -7.02 11.00 -0.03
C ASP A 292 -6.87 12.30 -0.83
N ILE A 293 -7.76 13.27 -0.60
CA ILE A 293 -7.59 14.65 -1.05
C ILE A 293 -7.86 15.61 0.11
N HIS A 294 -6.80 16.09 0.74
CA HIS A 294 -6.85 16.92 1.97
C HIS A 294 -6.38 18.34 1.71
N ILE A 295 -7.04 19.00 0.76
CA ILE A 295 -6.84 20.41 0.43
C ILE A 295 -8.20 21.10 0.29
N HIS A 296 -8.24 22.41 0.43
CA HIS A 296 -9.45 23.19 0.18
C HIS A 296 -9.94 23.02 -1.28
N PRO A 297 -11.27 22.90 -1.53
CA PRO A 297 -12.36 22.96 -0.54
C PRO A 297 -12.67 21.62 0.15
N TYR A 298 -12.03 20.52 -0.26
CA TYR A 298 -12.35 19.15 0.19
C TYR A 298 -12.04 18.88 1.67
N ASP A 299 -11.08 19.61 2.26
CA ASP A 299 -10.76 19.58 3.69
C ASP A 299 -11.91 20.06 4.61
N LYS A 300 -12.93 20.71 4.04
CA LYS A 300 -14.16 21.09 4.73
C LYS A 300 -15.08 19.89 4.98
N ASP A 301 -15.05 18.87 4.12
CA ASP A 301 -15.84 17.66 4.30
C ASP A 301 -15.33 16.87 5.51
N LYS A 302 -16.22 16.65 6.48
CA LYS A 302 -15.93 15.94 7.73
C LYS A 302 -16.30 14.46 7.68
N ILE A 303 -16.94 13.98 6.61
CA ILE A 303 -17.28 12.58 6.42
C ILE A 303 -16.20 11.88 5.60
N GLY A 304 -15.80 12.46 4.46
CA GLY A 304 -14.69 11.94 3.68
C GLY A 304 -14.89 12.10 2.18
N THR A 305 -13.85 12.62 1.54
CA THR A 305 -13.74 12.74 0.09
C THR A 305 -12.44 12.09 -0.36
N SER A 306 -12.51 11.26 -1.39
CA SER A 306 -11.36 10.63 -2.02
C SER A 306 -11.02 11.31 -3.33
N SER A 307 -9.83 11.00 -3.84
CA SER A 307 -9.46 11.24 -5.22
C SER A 307 -8.95 9.98 -5.88
N TRP A 308 -9.10 9.88 -7.20
CA TRP A 308 -8.59 8.75 -7.94
C TRP A 308 -8.13 9.10 -9.35
N ILE A 309 -7.32 8.20 -9.91
CA ILE A 309 -6.74 8.28 -11.25
C ILE A 309 -7.20 7.04 -12.00
N THR A 310 -7.76 7.21 -13.19
CA THR A 310 -8.04 6.13 -14.15
C THR A 310 -6.95 6.13 -15.22
N ARG A 311 -6.47 4.94 -15.63
CA ARG A 311 -5.42 4.82 -16.67
C ARG A 311 -5.88 4.16 -17.96
N THR A 312 -7.10 3.62 -17.98
CA THR A 312 -7.70 3.05 -19.18
C THR A 312 -9.15 3.50 -19.32
N ASP A 313 -9.61 3.58 -20.56
CA ASP A 313 -10.98 4.01 -20.87
C ASP A 313 -12.01 3.01 -20.33
N PHE A 314 -11.64 1.72 -20.24
CA PHE A 314 -12.48 0.70 -19.61
C PHE A 314 -12.85 1.08 -18.17
N TRP A 315 -11.86 1.47 -17.35
CA TRP A 315 -12.14 1.82 -15.96
C TRP A 315 -12.81 3.17 -15.82
N GLU A 316 -12.46 4.13 -16.66
CA GLU A 316 -13.16 5.42 -16.76
C GLU A 316 -14.65 5.24 -17.01
N GLU A 317 -15.02 4.37 -17.96
CA GLU A 317 -16.42 4.06 -18.26
C GLU A 317 -17.13 3.36 -17.09
N GLN A 318 -16.44 2.45 -16.38
CA GLN A 318 -17.00 1.83 -15.17
C GLN A 318 -17.32 2.85 -14.07
N PHE A 319 -16.50 3.89 -13.89
CA PHE A 319 -16.82 4.98 -12.96
C PHE A 319 -18.04 5.79 -13.42
N ARG A 320 -18.13 6.12 -14.71
CA ARG A 320 -19.30 6.82 -15.28
C ARG A 320 -20.59 6.00 -15.12
N ASN A 321 -20.51 4.68 -15.27
CA ASN A 321 -21.63 3.78 -14.98
C ASN A 321 -22.00 3.79 -13.50
N ALA A 322 -21.02 3.73 -12.59
CA ALA A 322 -21.27 3.78 -11.15
C ALA A 322 -21.93 5.11 -10.72
N VAL A 323 -21.59 6.23 -11.36
CA VAL A 323 -22.30 7.52 -11.16
C VAL A 323 -23.74 7.44 -11.65
N ARG A 324 -23.97 6.97 -12.89
CA ARG A 324 -25.32 6.83 -13.47
C ARG A 324 -26.22 5.92 -12.64
N ASP A 325 -25.65 4.86 -12.09
CA ASP A 325 -26.35 3.89 -11.26
C ASP A 325 -26.51 4.34 -9.80
N GLY A 326 -26.04 5.53 -9.43
CA GLY A 326 -26.24 6.11 -8.09
C GLY A 326 -25.38 5.50 -6.98
N TYR A 327 -24.22 4.93 -7.31
CA TYR A 327 -23.30 4.36 -6.31
C TYR A 327 -22.33 5.40 -5.73
N ILE A 328 -21.94 6.38 -6.54
CA ILE A 328 -20.90 7.37 -6.19
C ILE A 328 -21.25 8.76 -6.70
N MET A 329 -20.70 9.76 -6.00
CA MET A 329 -20.54 11.11 -6.52
C MET A 329 -19.13 11.22 -7.12
N MET A 330 -18.99 11.86 -8.28
CA MET A 330 -17.72 12.07 -8.96
C MET A 330 -17.69 13.44 -9.63
N ASP A 331 -16.63 14.18 -9.38
CA ASP A 331 -16.26 15.42 -10.05
C ASP A 331 -14.87 15.29 -10.69
N ASP A 332 -14.67 15.92 -11.85
CA ASP A 332 -13.36 16.03 -12.49
C ASP A 332 -12.47 17.04 -11.75
N ILE A 333 -11.16 16.76 -11.68
CA ILE A 333 -10.15 17.70 -11.17
C ILE A 333 -8.91 17.72 -12.06
N ASP A 334 -8.12 18.78 -11.95
CA ASP A 334 -6.87 18.89 -12.69
C ASP A 334 -5.67 18.24 -11.97
N ALA A 335 -4.58 18.08 -12.73
CA ALA A 335 -3.33 17.49 -12.22
C ALA A 335 -2.67 18.34 -11.13
N GLU A 336 -2.85 19.66 -11.15
CA GLU A 336 -2.30 20.55 -10.12
C GLU A 336 -2.96 20.28 -8.77
N THR A 337 -4.29 20.26 -8.75
CA THR A 337 -5.14 19.98 -7.58
C THR A 337 -4.81 18.61 -6.99
N MET A 338 -4.78 17.57 -7.85
CA MET A 338 -4.36 16.21 -7.47
C MET A 338 -2.99 16.21 -6.78
N ASN A 339 -1.99 16.83 -7.41
CA ASN A 339 -0.62 16.85 -6.91
C ASN A 339 -0.46 17.69 -5.64
N ARG A 340 -1.17 18.80 -5.52
CA ARG A 340 -1.20 19.63 -4.30
C ARG A 340 -1.79 18.87 -3.12
N GLY A 341 -2.83 18.05 -3.36
CA GLY A 341 -3.42 17.14 -2.37
C GLY A 341 -2.41 16.18 -1.73
N GLN A 342 -1.30 15.91 -2.41
CA GLN A 342 -0.28 14.93 -2.00
C GLN A 342 1.12 15.52 -1.81
N ALA A 343 1.28 16.85 -1.94
CA ALA A 343 2.56 17.55 -2.11
C ALA A 343 3.63 17.18 -1.07
N THR A 344 3.26 17.17 0.22
CA THR A 344 4.19 16.96 1.36
C THR A 344 4.99 15.67 1.24
N MET A 345 4.35 14.59 0.76
CA MET A 345 5.00 13.29 0.62
C MET A 345 5.44 13.02 -0.82
N LEU A 346 4.74 13.56 -1.82
CA LEU A 346 4.99 13.33 -3.23
C LEU A 346 6.28 14.01 -3.73
N TYR A 347 6.40 15.32 -3.55
CA TYR A 347 7.49 16.10 -4.15
C TYR A 347 8.90 15.73 -3.67
N PRO A 348 9.15 15.43 -2.39
CA PRO A 348 10.49 15.02 -1.96
C PRO A 348 10.79 13.54 -2.22
N LYS A 349 9.80 12.72 -2.59
CA LYS A 349 9.93 11.24 -2.62
C LYS A 349 11.10 10.75 -3.47
N SER A 350 11.17 11.18 -4.74
CA SER A 350 12.21 10.76 -5.67
C SER A 350 13.61 11.22 -5.23
N ARG A 351 13.74 12.47 -4.77
CA ARG A 351 15.03 13.03 -4.29
C ARG A 351 15.52 12.31 -3.04
N ARG A 352 14.64 12.09 -2.06
CA ARG A 352 14.98 11.39 -0.82
C ARG A 352 15.31 9.92 -1.06
N ALA A 353 14.57 9.26 -1.96
CA ALA A 353 14.93 7.92 -2.40
C ALA A 353 16.33 7.86 -3.00
N HIS A 354 16.68 8.82 -3.85
CA HIS A 354 18.02 8.92 -4.41
C HIS A 354 19.09 9.13 -3.32
N ALA A 355 18.84 9.99 -2.34
CA ALA A 355 19.75 10.19 -1.19
C ALA A 355 20.01 8.88 -0.43
N VAL A 356 18.95 8.11 -0.12
CA VAL A 356 19.08 6.82 0.57
C VAL A 356 19.83 5.80 -0.28
N MET A 357 19.55 5.74 -1.58
CA MET A 357 20.28 4.85 -2.50
C MET A 357 21.77 5.19 -2.56
N ASN A 358 22.15 6.47 -2.51
CA ASN A 358 23.56 6.87 -2.43
C ASN A 358 24.20 6.42 -1.12
N MET A 359 23.53 6.61 0.02
CA MET A 359 24.01 6.12 1.32
C MET A 359 24.14 4.59 1.35
N ASP A 360 23.19 3.86 0.78
CA ASP A 360 23.25 2.40 0.70
C ASP A 360 24.42 1.90 -0.17
N ARG A 361 24.69 2.56 -1.31
CA ARG A 361 25.86 2.27 -2.15
C ARG A 361 27.17 2.49 -1.38
N MET A 362 27.27 3.57 -0.60
CA MET A 362 28.43 3.84 0.26
C MET A 362 28.63 2.74 1.32
N LEU A 363 27.55 2.12 1.79
CA LEU A 363 27.58 0.96 2.69
C LEU A 363 27.77 -0.38 1.97
N GLY A 364 28.09 -0.37 0.67
CA GLY A 364 28.32 -1.58 -0.14
C GLY A 364 27.05 -2.38 -0.47
N ARG A 365 25.85 -1.80 -0.30
CA ARG A 365 24.59 -2.46 -0.62
C ARG A 365 24.23 -2.24 -2.09
N ALA A 366 23.64 -3.27 -2.71
CA ALA A 366 22.88 -3.11 -3.93
C ALA A 366 21.61 -2.29 -3.66
N VAL A 367 21.19 -1.50 -4.65
CA VAL A 367 20.00 -0.65 -4.56
C VAL A 367 18.98 -1.02 -5.64
N PRO A 368 17.69 -0.68 -5.45
CA PRO A 368 16.68 -0.91 -6.48
C PRO A 368 17.06 -0.26 -7.82
N GLN A 369 16.73 -0.90 -8.92
CA GLN A 369 16.98 -0.36 -10.26
C GLN A 369 15.69 0.23 -10.85
N TYR A 370 15.77 1.47 -11.32
CA TYR A 370 14.65 2.15 -11.95
C TYR A 370 15.08 2.62 -13.35
N ASP A 371 14.18 2.51 -14.33
CA ASP A 371 14.35 2.97 -15.72
C ASP A 371 14.12 4.48 -15.88
N ARG A 372 14.41 5.25 -14.82
CA ARG A 372 14.16 6.69 -14.75
C ARG A 372 15.33 7.40 -14.11
N MET A 373 15.65 8.56 -14.65
CA MET A 373 16.57 9.48 -14.01
C MET A 373 15.92 10.07 -12.76
N LEU A 374 16.53 9.84 -11.60
CA LEU A 374 16.07 10.42 -10.34
C LEU A 374 16.64 11.82 -10.16
N ALA A 375 15.83 12.73 -9.62
CA ALA A 375 16.29 14.06 -9.29
C ALA A 375 17.46 14.00 -8.28
N GLN A 376 18.43 14.91 -8.45
CA GLN A 376 19.60 14.94 -7.56
C GLN A 376 19.19 15.37 -6.15
N PRO A 377 19.66 14.67 -5.10
CA PRO A 377 19.37 15.03 -3.72
C PRO A 377 20.16 16.27 -3.29
N SER A 378 19.53 17.11 -2.48
CA SER A 378 20.19 18.21 -1.79
C SER A 378 20.78 17.74 -0.45
N ILE A 379 21.66 18.54 0.17
CA ILE A 379 22.16 18.29 1.53
C ILE A 379 21.00 18.16 2.54
N LYS A 380 19.92 18.94 2.37
CA LYS A 380 18.71 18.84 3.20
C LYS A 380 18.02 17.48 3.09
N ASP A 381 18.07 16.85 1.92
CA ASP A 381 17.50 15.51 1.72
C ASP A 381 18.32 14.45 2.49
N TYR A 382 19.66 14.51 2.44
CA TYR A 382 20.52 13.63 3.23
C TYR A 382 20.30 13.80 4.73
N MET A 383 20.28 15.04 5.25
CA MET A 383 20.01 15.30 6.67
C MET A 383 18.63 14.76 7.10
N SER A 384 17.61 14.97 6.26
CA SER A 384 16.25 14.47 6.53
C SER A 384 16.23 12.94 6.65
N GLU A 385 16.97 12.24 5.78
CA GLU A 385 17.02 10.78 5.80
C GLU A 385 17.93 10.24 6.90
N ILE A 386 19.00 10.93 7.30
CA ILE A 386 19.78 10.57 8.50
C ILE A 386 18.87 10.62 9.74
N ILE A 387 18.09 11.70 9.92
CA ILE A 387 17.10 11.82 11.00
C ILE A 387 16.08 10.68 10.91
N CYS A 388 15.59 10.37 9.71
CA CYS A 388 14.69 9.25 9.46
C CYS A 388 15.31 7.92 9.92
N HIS A 389 16.58 7.67 9.62
CA HIS A 389 17.32 6.47 10.04
C HIS A 389 17.50 6.40 11.56
N CYS A 390 17.81 7.50 12.23
CA CYS A 390 17.85 7.57 13.70
C CYS A 390 16.49 7.24 14.32
N GLN A 391 15.40 7.84 13.81
CA GLN A 391 14.05 7.52 14.27
C GLN A 391 13.70 6.04 14.03
N ARG A 392 14.03 5.49 12.86
CA ARG A 392 13.82 4.07 12.55
C ARG A 392 14.57 3.14 13.49
N PHE A 393 15.78 3.53 13.90
CA PHE A 393 16.54 2.80 14.91
C PHE A 393 15.76 2.74 16.23
N LEU A 394 15.23 3.87 16.73
CA LEU A 394 14.40 3.89 17.94
C LEU A 394 13.17 2.98 17.82
N GLY A 395 12.41 3.07 16.72
CA GLY A 395 11.21 2.25 16.53
C GLY A 395 11.47 0.74 16.39
N ARG A 396 12.69 0.35 16.00
CA ARG A 396 13.11 -1.06 15.95
C ARG A 396 13.42 -1.66 17.32
N HIS A 397 13.84 -0.83 18.29
CA HIS A 397 14.28 -1.29 19.61
C HIS A 397 13.23 -0.95 20.67
N ARG A 398 12.44 -1.94 21.08
CA ARG A 398 11.35 -1.78 22.07
C ARG A 398 11.81 -1.10 23.37
N GLY A 399 13.02 -1.43 23.85
CA GLY A 399 13.60 -0.81 25.06
C GLY A 399 13.86 0.70 24.96
N LEU A 400 13.82 1.27 23.75
CA LEU A 400 14.00 2.71 23.50
C LEU A 400 12.69 3.45 23.22
N TRP A 401 11.53 2.78 23.30
CA TRP A 401 10.24 3.41 22.98
C TRP A 401 9.86 4.53 23.95
N TRP A 402 10.39 4.56 25.17
CA TRP A 402 10.23 5.71 26.07
C TRP A 402 10.80 7.02 25.48
N ILE A 403 11.80 6.95 24.59
CA ILE A 403 12.31 8.13 23.87
C ILE A 403 11.26 8.61 22.85
N ILE A 404 10.56 7.67 22.19
CA ILE A 404 9.47 8.00 21.26
C ILE A 404 8.34 8.70 22.01
N GLU A 405 7.99 8.23 23.21
CA GLU A 405 7.02 8.88 24.09
C GLU A 405 7.42 10.32 24.42
N LEU A 406 8.67 10.56 24.81
CA LEU A 406 9.17 11.90 25.12
C LEU A 406 9.11 12.83 23.90
N ILE A 407 9.52 12.34 22.73
CA ILE A 407 9.48 13.12 21.48
C ILE A 407 8.02 13.43 21.07
N SER A 408 7.10 12.49 21.33
CA SER A 408 5.70 12.60 20.92
C SER A 408 4.88 13.49 21.84
N LYS A 409 5.20 13.56 23.15
CA LYS A 409 4.53 14.44 24.13
C LYS A 409 4.78 15.93 23.94
N GLY A 410 5.85 16.30 23.23
CA GLY A 410 6.21 17.70 22.95
C GLY A 410 5.52 18.31 21.72
N LYS A 411 4.49 17.65 21.18
CA LYS A 411 3.75 18.02 19.97
C LYS A 411 2.29 17.64 20.13
#